data_AF-I6V4D8-F1
#
_entry.id   AF-I6V4D8-F1
#
_cell.length_a   1.000
_cell.length_b   1.000
_cell.length_c   1.000
_cell.angle_alpha   90.00
_cell.angle_beta   90.00
_cell.angle_gamma   90.00
#
_symmetry.space_group_name_H-M   'P 1'
#
loop_
_entity.id
_entity.type
_entity.pdbx_description
1 polymer ?
#
loop_
_entity_poly.entity_id
_entity_poly.type
_entity_poly.pdbx_seq_one_letter_code
_entity_poly.pdbx_strand_id
1 'polypeptide(L)'
;IDAASSNTEILSISDPANLASVLTDGVAKTIFDSRVQVTYEPGFIPVAPPAMPDIPAEHLAEMIKGTVKVEVLDGNIGYLKIQHIIGEEMAQKVGPILLEYIWDKMLPTSAMILDFRSAVTGELSGIPYIVSYYTDAEPLIHIDSVYDRTSDVTIELWSMPTLLGKRYGTSKPLIILTSKNTLGIAEDVAYCLKNLKRATIVGENTAGGSIKINKIKVGDTDFYVSVPVAKSINPITGKTWEINGVAPDVEVAPEDALDAAIAIIKLRAEIPG
;
A
#
# COMPACT_ATOMS: atom_id res chain seq x y z
N ILE A 1 -1.43 -4.10 33.48
CA ILE A 1 -2.14 -2.87 33.90
C ILE A 1 -1.84 -2.59 35.36
N ASP A 2 -2.16 -3.51 36.28
CA ASP A 2 -1.99 -3.34 37.73
C ASP A 2 -0.57 -2.96 38.19
N ALA A 3 0.45 -3.49 37.51
CA ALA A 3 1.86 -3.17 37.78
C ALA A 3 2.26 -1.73 37.40
N ALA A 4 1.62 -1.11 36.40
CA ALA A 4 1.92 0.27 36.01
C ALA A 4 1.14 1.27 36.87
N SER A 5 -0.14 0.98 37.17
CA SER A 5 -1.02 1.86 37.93
C SER A 5 -0.60 2.06 39.39
N SER A 6 0.25 1.17 39.93
CA SER A 6 0.76 1.22 41.30
C SER A 6 2.26 1.56 41.38
N ASN A 7 2.91 1.81 40.24
CA ASN A 7 4.34 2.12 40.20
C ASN A 7 4.61 3.54 40.70
N THR A 8 5.29 3.64 41.85
CA THR A 8 5.59 4.92 42.50
C THR A 8 6.50 5.83 41.68
N GLU A 9 7.37 5.26 40.83
CA GLU A 9 8.20 6.07 39.93
C GLU A 9 7.31 6.76 38.89
N ILE A 10 6.37 6.05 38.27
CA ILE A 10 5.41 6.62 37.33
C ILE A 10 4.54 7.68 38.02
N LEU A 11 4.02 7.39 39.22
CA LEU A 11 3.17 8.31 39.99
C LEU A 11 3.90 9.58 40.44
N SER A 12 5.24 9.56 40.48
CA SER A 12 6.06 10.73 40.83
C SER A 12 6.35 11.68 39.66
N ILE A 13 6.04 11.27 38.42
CA ILE A 13 6.30 12.08 37.22
C ILE A 13 5.29 13.23 37.15
N SER A 14 5.78 14.46 37.26
CA SER A 14 4.97 15.68 37.15
C SER A 14 4.98 16.30 35.75
N ASP A 15 6.00 16.01 34.94
CA ASP A 15 6.09 16.49 33.55
C ASP A 15 5.28 15.57 32.63
N PRO A 16 4.21 16.06 31.97
CA PRO A 16 3.35 15.24 31.14
C PRO A 16 4.05 14.68 29.89
N ALA A 17 5.03 15.40 29.32
CA ALA A 17 5.79 14.90 28.18
C ALA A 17 6.70 13.73 28.60
N ASN A 18 7.33 13.84 29.77
CA ASN A 18 8.11 12.74 30.35
C ASN A 18 7.22 11.52 30.66
N LEU A 19 6.02 11.73 31.21
CA LEU A 19 5.07 10.64 31.47
C LEU A 19 4.72 9.88 30.18
N ALA A 20 4.43 10.61 29.10
CA ALA A 20 4.15 10.02 27.78
C ALA A 20 5.32 9.16 27.26
N SER A 21 6.55 9.65 27.40
CA SER A 21 7.77 8.91 27.01
C SER A 21 7.94 7.63 27.83
N VAL A 22 7.81 7.71 29.16
CA VAL A 22 7.94 6.54 30.05
C VAL A 22 6.89 5.48 29.76
N LEU A 23 5.64 5.89 29.51
CA LEU A 23 4.57 4.96 29.13
C LEU A 23 4.82 4.32 27.76
N THR A 24 5.32 5.08 26.79
CA THR A 24 5.70 4.57 25.46
C THR A 24 6.81 3.53 25.54
N ASP A 25 7.87 3.80 26.30
CA ASP A 25 8.96 2.84 26.50
C ASP A 25 8.50 1.59 27.25
N GLY A 26 7.63 1.79 28.26
CA GLY A 26 7.05 0.70 29.03
C GLY A 26 6.21 -0.25 28.17
N VAL A 27 5.35 0.29 27.30
CA VAL A 27 4.56 -0.53 26.39
C VAL A 27 5.43 -1.19 25.34
N ALA A 28 6.39 -0.49 24.74
CA ALA A 28 7.31 -1.05 23.74
C ALA A 28 8.08 -2.27 24.28
N LYS A 29 8.54 -2.23 25.53
CA LYS A 29 9.22 -3.36 26.20
C LYS A 29 8.30 -4.51 26.58
N THR A 30 6.99 -4.29 26.56
CA THR A 30 5.98 -5.29 26.96
C THR A 30 5.39 -6.01 25.74
N ILE A 31 5.00 -5.25 24.70
CA ILE A 31 4.30 -5.79 23.53
C ILE A 31 5.19 -5.90 22.28
N PHE A 32 6.41 -5.34 22.33
CA PHE A 32 7.38 -5.35 21.22
C PHE A 32 6.84 -4.76 19.91
N ASP A 33 5.95 -3.77 20.00
CA ASP A 33 5.38 -3.03 18.87
C ASP A 33 5.69 -1.53 19.05
N SER A 34 6.60 -1.03 18.20
CA SER A 34 7.08 0.36 18.22
C SER A 34 6.06 1.38 17.69
N ARG A 35 4.97 0.90 17.09
CA ARG A 35 3.88 1.73 16.57
C ARG A 35 2.92 2.18 17.65
N VAL A 36 2.91 1.52 18.81
CA VAL A 36 2.09 1.93 19.96
C VAL A 36 2.82 3.03 20.72
N GLN A 37 2.21 4.21 20.76
CA GLN A 37 2.82 5.39 21.37
C GLN A 37 1.80 6.15 22.22
N VAL A 38 2.27 6.70 23.33
CA VAL A 38 1.55 7.69 24.13
C VAL A 38 2.22 9.04 23.90
N THR A 39 1.44 10.06 23.55
CA THR A 39 1.94 11.41 23.32
C THR A 39 1.16 12.42 24.16
N TYR A 40 1.82 13.52 24.53
CA TYR A 40 1.19 14.67 25.18
C TYR A 40 1.22 15.84 24.18
N GLU A 41 0.04 16.29 23.75
CA GLU A 41 -0.11 17.22 22.63
C GLU A 41 -1.12 18.33 22.94
N PRO A 42 -0.75 19.30 23.77
CA PRO A 42 -1.62 20.41 24.14
C PRO A 42 -1.95 21.26 22.92
N GLY A 43 -3.23 21.55 22.72
CA GLY A 43 -3.71 22.36 21.60
C GLY A 43 -3.68 21.63 20.25
N PHE A 44 -3.50 20.31 20.21
CA PHE A 44 -3.67 19.55 18.97
C PHE A 44 -5.10 19.64 18.45
N ILE A 45 -5.26 20.20 17.26
CA ILE A 45 -6.53 20.26 16.54
C ILE A 45 -6.38 19.32 15.33
N PRO A 46 -7.15 18.21 15.29
CA PRO A 46 -7.15 17.34 14.12
C PRO A 46 -7.52 18.13 12.87
N VAL A 47 -6.75 17.96 11.80
CA VAL A 47 -7.11 18.54 10.50
C VAL A 47 -8.36 17.83 10.01
N ALA A 48 -9.48 18.53 9.99
CA ALA A 48 -10.69 18.04 9.35
C ALA A 48 -10.48 18.05 7.82
N PRO A 49 -10.88 16.99 7.11
CA PRO A 49 -10.90 17.02 5.65
C PRO A 49 -11.72 18.24 5.18
N PRO A 50 -11.23 19.01 4.19
CA PRO A 50 -11.99 20.12 3.66
C PRO A 50 -13.30 19.61 3.05
N ALA A 51 -14.39 20.36 3.24
CA ALA A 51 -15.61 20.10 2.49
C ALA A 51 -15.30 20.31 1.00
N MET A 52 -15.38 19.23 0.22
CA MET A 52 -15.18 19.31 -1.22
C MET A 52 -16.53 19.46 -1.92
N PRO A 53 -16.66 20.38 -2.89
CA PRO A 53 -17.83 20.40 -3.76
C PRO A 53 -17.86 19.14 -4.63
N ASP A 54 -19.00 18.85 -5.26
CA ASP A 54 -19.08 17.78 -6.25
C ASP A 54 -18.13 18.06 -7.41
N ILE A 55 -17.06 17.27 -7.51
CA ILE A 55 -16.08 17.38 -8.59
C ILE A 55 -16.54 16.50 -9.78
N PRO A 56 -16.66 17.05 -11.00
CA PRO A 56 -16.97 16.28 -12.20
C PRO A 56 -15.92 15.20 -12.48
N ALA A 57 -16.33 14.11 -13.11
CA ALA A 57 -15.45 12.97 -13.39
C ALA A 57 -14.23 13.35 -14.25
N GLU A 58 -14.38 14.30 -15.17
CA GLU A 58 -13.31 14.77 -16.05
C GLU A 58 -12.19 15.45 -15.26
N HIS A 59 -12.55 16.28 -14.26
CA HIS A 59 -11.58 16.97 -13.42
C HIS A 59 -10.86 15.99 -12.49
N LEU A 60 -11.58 15.01 -11.93
CA LEU A 60 -10.98 13.92 -11.16
C LEU A 60 -10.02 13.09 -12.01
N ALA A 61 -10.39 12.80 -13.27
CA ALA A 61 -9.52 12.10 -14.20
C ALA A 61 -8.24 12.89 -14.49
N GLU A 62 -8.31 14.21 -14.70
CA GLU A 62 -7.11 15.06 -14.87
C GLU A 62 -6.22 15.07 -13.63
N MET A 63 -6.80 15.10 -12.43
CA MET A 63 -6.03 14.98 -11.19
C MET A 63 -5.28 13.64 -11.12
N ILE A 64 -5.93 12.53 -11.49
CA ILE A 64 -5.31 11.20 -11.51
C ILE A 64 -4.24 11.10 -12.60
N LYS A 65 -4.44 11.72 -13.78
CA LYS A 65 -3.41 11.79 -14.82
C LYS A 65 -2.13 12.47 -14.29
N GLY A 66 -2.26 13.45 -13.39
CA GLY A 66 -1.12 14.09 -12.71
C GLY A 66 -0.37 13.18 -11.72
N THR A 67 -0.99 12.09 -11.25
CA THR A 67 -0.36 11.14 -10.31
C THR A 67 0.25 9.92 -11.00
N VAL A 68 0.04 9.76 -12.31
CA VAL A 68 0.57 8.64 -13.09
C VAL A 68 1.51 9.10 -14.22
N LYS A 69 2.44 8.23 -14.60
CA LYS A 69 3.22 8.39 -15.85
C LYS A 69 3.04 7.14 -16.70
N VAL A 70 2.63 7.33 -17.95
CA VAL A 70 2.30 6.23 -18.88
C VAL A 70 3.18 6.29 -20.12
N GLU A 71 4.02 5.29 -20.30
CA GLU A 71 5.02 5.24 -21.38
C GLU A 71 5.13 3.85 -21.98
N VAL A 72 5.45 3.75 -23.27
CA VAL A 72 5.87 2.49 -23.89
C VAL A 72 7.35 2.65 -24.20
N LEU A 73 8.18 1.89 -23.51
CA LEU A 73 9.63 1.92 -23.63
C LEU A 73 10.08 1.10 -24.85
N ASP A 74 11.34 1.32 -25.25
CA ASP A 74 12.00 0.54 -26.29
C ASP A 74 11.92 -0.97 -26.00
N GLY A 75 11.55 -1.75 -27.02
CA GLY A 75 11.25 -3.17 -26.87
C GLY A 75 9.79 -3.49 -26.56
N ASN A 76 8.88 -2.53 -26.74
CA ASN A 76 7.44 -2.69 -26.52
C ASN A 76 7.08 -3.02 -25.06
N ILE A 77 7.78 -2.40 -24.10
CA ILE A 77 7.58 -2.62 -22.67
C ILE A 77 6.70 -1.49 -22.12
N GLY A 78 5.55 -1.81 -21.55
CA GLY A 78 4.71 -0.85 -20.85
C GLY A 78 5.36 -0.39 -19.55
N TYR A 79 5.38 0.91 -19.32
CA TYR A 79 5.84 1.52 -18.08
C TYR A 79 4.72 2.38 -17.52
N LEU A 80 4.29 2.04 -16.30
CA LEU A 80 3.22 2.72 -15.58
C LEU A 80 3.70 3.08 -14.18
N LYS A 81 4.05 4.36 -13.99
CA LYS A 81 4.31 4.92 -12.66
C LYS A 81 3.00 5.27 -12.00
N ILE A 82 2.83 4.86 -10.75
CA ILE A 82 1.65 5.16 -9.94
C ILE A 82 2.13 5.75 -8.63
N GLN A 83 1.69 6.97 -8.30
CA GLN A 83 2.04 7.63 -7.03
C GLN A 83 0.99 7.42 -5.94
N HIS A 84 -0.25 7.11 -6.33
CA HIS A 84 -1.38 6.91 -5.44
C HIS A 84 -2.29 5.78 -5.96
N ILE A 85 -2.62 4.81 -5.11
CA ILE A 85 -3.57 3.74 -5.44
C ILE A 85 -4.99 4.25 -5.23
N ILE A 86 -5.72 4.54 -6.32
CA ILE A 86 -7.10 5.02 -6.24
C ILE A 86 -8.04 3.94 -5.70
N GLY A 87 -9.02 4.32 -4.88
CA GLY A 87 -10.04 3.41 -4.36
C GLY A 87 -11.11 3.01 -5.37
N GLU A 88 -11.96 2.09 -4.95
CA GLU A 88 -13.08 1.54 -5.74
C GLU A 88 -14.01 2.61 -6.31
N GLU A 89 -14.51 3.52 -5.48
CA GLU A 89 -15.46 4.56 -5.91
C GLU A 89 -14.85 5.43 -7.02
N MET A 90 -13.59 5.81 -6.84
CA MET A 90 -12.86 6.59 -7.83
C MET A 90 -12.62 5.79 -9.11
N ALA A 91 -12.19 4.52 -8.98
CA ALA A 91 -11.98 3.63 -10.12
C ALA A 91 -13.26 3.41 -10.94
N GLN A 92 -14.43 3.31 -10.29
CA GLN A 92 -15.72 3.21 -10.98
C GLN A 92 -16.12 4.52 -11.67
N LYS A 93 -15.92 5.66 -11.00
CA LYS A 93 -16.33 6.98 -11.49
C LYS A 93 -15.49 7.46 -12.68
N VAL A 94 -14.17 7.28 -12.64
CA VAL A 94 -13.25 7.79 -13.67
C VAL A 94 -12.66 6.69 -14.57
N GLY A 95 -12.91 5.42 -14.25
CA GLY A 95 -12.39 4.27 -14.97
C GLY A 95 -12.57 4.34 -16.49
N PRO A 96 -13.76 4.69 -17.01
CA PRO A 96 -13.98 4.81 -18.46
C PRO A 96 -13.04 5.82 -19.14
N ILE A 97 -12.74 6.94 -18.48
CA ILE A 97 -11.86 8.00 -19.02
C ILE A 97 -10.39 7.53 -18.98
N LEU A 98 -10.00 6.86 -17.89
CA LEU A 98 -8.62 6.41 -17.70
C LEU A 98 -8.30 5.15 -18.52
N LEU A 99 -9.29 4.35 -18.90
CA LEU A 99 -9.09 3.14 -19.71
C LEU A 99 -8.46 3.48 -21.05
N GLU A 100 -9.01 4.45 -21.79
CA GLU A 100 -8.46 4.87 -23.08
C GLU A 100 -7.06 5.49 -22.93
N TYR A 101 -6.87 6.34 -21.91
CA TYR A 101 -5.63 7.09 -21.72
C TYR A 101 -4.46 6.22 -21.22
N ILE A 102 -4.74 5.30 -20.29
CA ILE A 102 -3.74 4.46 -19.63
C ILE A 102 -3.75 3.07 -20.25
N TRP A 103 -4.89 2.40 -20.17
CA TRP A 103 -4.93 0.94 -20.33
C TRP A 103 -4.83 0.50 -21.79
N ASP A 104 -5.52 1.16 -22.71
CA ASP A 104 -5.47 0.82 -24.14
C ASP A 104 -4.06 1.01 -24.74
N LYS A 105 -3.30 1.99 -24.22
CA LYS A 105 -1.90 2.19 -24.58
C LYS A 105 -0.99 1.07 -24.03
N MET A 106 -1.28 0.57 -22.84
CA MET A 106 -0.48 -0.47 -22.20
C MET A 106 -0.81 -1.88 -22.68
N LEU A 107 -2.07 -2.16 -23.02
CA LEU A 107 -2.55 -3.50 -23.35
C LEU A 107 -1.75 -4.23 -24.47
N PRO A 108 -1.32 -3.59 -25.58
CA PRO A 108 -0.58 -4.27 -26.65
C PRO A 108 0.91 -4.51 -26.35
N THR A 109 1.42 -4.04 -25.20
CA THR A 109 2.84 -4.22 -24.82
C THR A 109 3.16 -5.69 -24.55
N SER A 110 4.44 -6.06 -24.70
CA SER A 110 4.94 -7.44 -24.49
C SER A 110 5.21 -7.75 -23.03
N ALA A 111 5.51 -6.73 -22.22
CA ALA A 111 5.76 -6.81 -20.78
C ALA A 111 5.34 -5.51 -20.09
N MET A 112 5.12 -5.56 -18.77
CA MET A 112 4.69 -4.43 -17.94
C MET A 112 5.68 -4.17 -16.81
N ILE A 113 5.99 -2.90 -16.58
CA ILE A 113 6.69 -2.39 -15.40
C ILE A 113 5.74 -1.45 -14.65
N LEU A 114 5.37 -1.81 -13.43
CA LEU A 114 4.70 -0.92 -12.48
C LEU A 114 5.75 -0.26 -11.60
N ASP A 115 5.78 1.06 -11.58
CA ASP A 115 6.75 1.80 -10.77
C ASP A 115 6.10 2.38 -9.52
N PHE A 116 6.37 1.75 -8.38
CA PHE A 116 5.91 2.14 -7.05
C PHE A 116 7.01 2.78 -6.19
N ARG A 117 8.17 3.11 -6.77
CA ARG A 117 9.32 3.66 -6.02
C ARG A 117 8.98 4.94 -5.25
N SER A 118 7.95 5.68 -5.66
CA SER A 118 7.45 6.88 -4.98
C SER A 118 5.97 6.80 -4.57
N ALA A 119 5.41 5.58 -4.50
CA ALA A 119 4.03 5.37 -4.07
C ALA A 119 3.96 5.31 -2.55
N VAL A 120 3.38 6.35 -1.94
CA VAL A 120 3.33 6.52 -0.47
C VAL A 120 1.93 6.58 0.11
N THR A 121 0.91 6.58 -0.75
CA THR A 121 -0.50 6.69 -0.37
C THR A 121 -1.37 5.82 -1.26
N GLY A 122 -2.55 5.48 -0.77
CA GLY A 122 -3.52 4.71 -1.53
C GLY A 122 -4.68 4.21 -0.68
N GLU A 123 -5.68 3.64 -1.34
CA GLU A 123 -6.88 3.12 -0.73
C GLU A 123 -6.97 1.59 -0.87
N LEU A 124 -7.30 0.90 0.23
CA LEU A 124 -7.37 -0.56 0.29
C LEU A 124 -8.31 -1.16 -0.77
N SER A 125 -9.42 -0.48 -1.05
CA SER A 125 -10.42 -0.91 -2.04
C SER A 125 -9.91 -0.87 -3.48
N GLY A 126 -8.76 -0.24 -3.75
CA GLY A 126 -8.11 -0.22 -5.05
C GLY A 126 -7.32 -1.50 -5.39
N ILE A 127 -6.93 -2.30 -4.39
CA ILE A 127 -6.13 -3.51 -4.59
C ILE A 127 -6.82 -4.51 -5.55
N PRO A 128 -8.11 -4.86 -5.37
CA PRO A 128 -8.83 -5.71 -6.31
C PRO A 128 -8.74 -5.27 -7.76
N TYR A 129 -8.79 -3.96 -8.03
CA TYR A 129 -8.72 -3.43 -9.38
C TYR A 129 -7.38 -3.76 -10.03
N ILE A 130 -6.26 -3.43 -9.36
CA ILE A 130 -4.93 -3.68 -9.91
C ILE A 130 -4.69 -5.17 -10.11
N VAL A 131 -4.91 -6.00 -9.08
CA VAL A 131 -4.61 -7.43 -9.14
C VAL A 131 -5.41 -8.12 -10.25
N SER A 132 -6.70 -7.78 -10.38
CA SER A 132 -7.59 -8.44 -11.34
C SER A 132 -7.20 -8.21 -12.80
N TYR A 133 -6.60 -7.06 -13.16
CA TYR A 133 -6.12 -6.82 -14.53
C TYR A 133 -4.97 -7.74 -14.93
N TYR A 134 -4.25 -8.28 -13.95
CA TYR A 134 -3.07 -9.13 -14.17
C TYR A 134 -3.35 -10.62 -13.92
N THR A 135 -4.47 -11.02 -13.34
CA THR A 135 -4.79 -12.43 -13.07
C THR A 135 -5.92 -12.94 -13.96
N ASP A 136 -6.06 -14.27 -14.04
CA ASP A 136 -7.21 -14.89 -14.72
C ASP A 136 -8.53 -14.50 -14.04
N ALA A 137 -9.63 -14.61 -14.79
CA ALA A 137 -10.95 -14.28 -14.30
C ALA A 137 -11.49 -15.30 -13.28
N GLU A 138 -11.07 -16.55 -13.43
CA GLU A 138 -11.48 -17.68 -12.61
C GLU A 138 -10.28 -18.63 -12.40
N PRO A 139 -10.17 -19.27 -11.22
CA PRO A 139 -11.02 -19.07 -10.04
C PRO A 139 -10.78 -17.71 -9.39
N LEU A 140 -11.79 -17.18 -8.69
CA LEU A 140 -11.61 -15.97 -7.88
C LEU A 140 -10.48 -16.14 -6.86
N ILE A 141 -9.61 -15.14 -6.81
CA ILE A 141 -8.45 -15.08 -5.92
C ILE A 141 -8.85 -14.32 -4.67
N HIS A 142 -8.64 -14.93 -3.51
CA HIS A 142 -8.63 -14.23 -2.24
C HIS A 142 -7.30 -13.49 -2.10
N ILE A 143 -7.32 -12.17 -2.32
CA ILE A 143 -6.12 -11.34 -2.45
C ILE A 143 -5.54 -11.05 -1.07
N ASP A 144 -6.35 -10.51 -0.17
CA ASP A 144 -5.95 -10.19 1.20
C ASP A 144 -7.15 -10.21 2.17
N SER A 145 -6.85 -10.43 3.46
CA SER A 145 -7.80 -10.31 4.57
C SER A 145 -7.34 -9.21 5.52
N VAL A 146 -8.14 -8.16 5.70
CA VAL A 146 -7.83 -7.05 6.62
C VAL A 146 -8.75 -7.07 7.82
N TYR A 147 -8.21 -7.35 9.00
CA TYR A 147 -8.95 -7.29 10.26
C TYR A 147 -8.84 -5.90 10.88
N ASP A 148 -9.96 -5.20 11.09
CA ASP A 148 -10.07 -3.96 11.86
C ASP A 148 -10.65 -4.25 13.26
N ARG A 149 -9.84 -4.02 14.28
CA ARG A 149 -10.16 -4.28 15.68
C ARG A 149 -11.22 -3.33 16.23
N THR A 150 -11.34 -2.12 15.70
CA THR A 150 -12.29 -1.11 16.22
C THR A 150 -13.73 -1.42 15.83
N SER A 151 -13.94 -1.89 14.60
CA SER A 151 -15.24 -2.40 14.14
C SER A 151 -15.45 -3.88 14.44
N ASP A 152 -14.38 -4.62 14.78
CA ASP A 152 -14.37 -6.08 14.93
C ASP A 152 -14.83 -6.81 13.65
N VAL A 153 -14.34 -6.32 12.50
CA VAL A 153 -14.71 -6.82 11.18
C VAL A 153 -13.46 -7.19 10.40
N THR A 154 -13.53 -8.32 9.70
CA THR A 154 -12.57 -8.68 8.64
C THR A 154 -13.13 -8.28 7.29
N ILE A 155 -12.37 -7.47 6.55
CA ILE A 155 -12.63 -7.07 5.17
C ILE A 155 -11.84 -8.01 4.27
N GLU A 156 -12.53 -8.77 3.45
CA GLU A 156 -11.91 -9.68 2.49
C GLU A 156 -11.81 -9.02 1.11
N LEU A 157 -10.62 -9.02 0.52
CA LEU A 157 -10.36 -8.47 -0.81
C LEU A 157 -10.29 -9.61 -1.82
N TRP A 158 -11.16 -9.56 -2.83
CA TRP A 158 -11.26 -10.60 -3.86
C TRP A 158 -10.99 -10.04 -5.24
N SER A 159 -10.41 -10.86 -6.13
CA SER A 159 -10.33 -10.52 -7.55
C SER A 159 -11.73 -10.41 -8.15
N MET A 160 -11.90 -9.56 -9.15
CA MET A 160 -13.17 -9.37 -9.84
C MET A 160 -13.21 -10.20 -11.12
N PRO A 161 -14.26 -11.00 -11.39
CA PRO A 161 -14.33 -11.81 -12.61
C PRO A 161 -14.53 -10.94 -13.87
N THR A 162 -15.28 -9.84 -13.76
CA THR A 162 -15.53 -8.90 -14.86
C THR A 162 -14.83 -7.58 -14.60
N LEU A 163 -14.19 -7.03 -15.63
CA LEU A 163 -13.51 -5.74 -15.60
C LEU A 163 -14.03 -4.86 -16.73
N LEU A 164 -13.91 -3.55 -16.55
CA LEU A 164 -14.25 -2.58 -17.59
C LEU A 164 -13.33 -2.74 -18.82
N GLY A 165 -12.03 -2.95 -18.59
CA GLY A 165 -11.04 -3.18 -19.65
C GLY A 165 -10.66 -4.64 -19.81
N LYS A 166 -9.94 -4.95 -20.90
CA LYS A 166 -9.40 -6.29 -21.13
C LYS A 166 -8.28 -6.61 -20.13
N ARG A 167 -8.19 -7.85 -19.67
CA ARG A 167 -7.05 -8.31 -18.85
C ARG A 167 -5.75 -8.24 -19.64
N TYR A 168 -4.66 -7.92 -18.95
CA TYR A 168 -3.31 -7.97 -19.51
C TYR A 168 -2.87 -9.41 -19.83
N GLY A 169 -3.46 -10.36 -19.11
CA GLY A 169 -3.13 -11.79 -19.18
C GLY A 169 -2.04 -12.19 -18.18
N THR A 170 -1.84 -13.49 -18.06
CA THR A 170 -0.93 -14.11 -17.08
C THR A 170 0.42 -14.52 -17.69
N SER A 171 0.55 -14.54 -19.02
CA SER A 171 1.79 -14.93 -19.72
C SER A 171 2.81 -13.80 -19.84
N LYS A 172 2.35 -12.54 -19.96
CA LYS A 172 3.23 -11.38 -20.16
C LYS A 172 3.98 -11.05 -18.85
N PRO A 173 5.30 -10.82 -18.90
CA PRO A 173 6.06 -10.45 -17.71
C PRO A 173 5.49 -9.20 -17.02
N LEU A 174 5.46 -9.23 -15.69
CA LEU A 174 5.19 -8.06 -14.85
C LEU A 174 6.29 -7.90 -13.85
N ILE A 175 6.87 -6.71 -13.82
CA ILE A 175 7.84 -6.31 -12.82
C ILE A 175 7.26 -5.14 -12.04
N ILE A 176 7.47 -5.14 -10.72
CA ILE A 176 7.13 -4.02 -9.86
C ILE A 176 8.42 -3.44 -9.30
N LEU A 177 8.60 -2.12 -9.45
CA LEU A 177 9.74 -1.40 -8.91
C LEU A 177 9.43 -0.86 -7.53
N THR A 178 10.30 -1.13 -6.57
CA THR A 178 10.14 -0.69 -5.18
C THR A 178 11.35 0.12 -4.70
N SER A 179 11.12 0.98 -3.71
CA SER A 179 12.18 1.64 -2.95
C SER A 179 11.86 1.59 -1.46
N LYS A 180 12.81 1.98 -0.60
CA LYS A 180 12.55 2.20 0.84
C LYS A 180 11.47 3.25 1.14
N ASN A 181 11.05 4.04 0.16
CA ASN A 181 9.96 5.00 0.28
C ASN A 181 8.61 4.42 -0.15
N THR A 182 8.56 3.27 -0.80
CA THR A 182 7.29 2.62 -1.14
C THR A 182 6.56 2.26 0.16
N LEU A 183 5.36 2.81 0.35
CA LEU A 183 4.66 2.77 1.64
C LEU A 183 3.15 2.52 1.46
N GLY A 184 2.58 1.72 2.35
CA GLY A 184 1.14 1.51 2.48
C GLY A 184 0.59 0.55 1.43
N ILE A 185 -0.55 0.89 0.83
CA ILE A 185 -1.29 0.00 -0.09
C ILE A 185 -0.44 -0.46 -1.30
N ALA A 186 0.53 0.32 -1.74
CA ALA A 186 1.45 -0.09 -2.80
C ALA A 186 2.35 -1.27 -2.37
N GLU A 187 2.71 -1.36 -1.09
CA GLU A 187 3.42 -2.51 -0.51
C GLU A 187 2.53 -3.75 -0.57
N ASP A 188 1.26 -3.63 -0.23
CA ASP A 188 0.30 -4.74 -0.25
C ASP A 188 0.09 -5.31 -1.65
N VAL A 189 -0.09 -4.43 -2.65
CA VAL A 189 -0.18 -4.84 -4.06
C VAL A 189 1.07 -5.60 -4.50
N ALA A 190 2.26 -5.08 -4.16
CA ALA A 190 3.53 -5.74 -4.47
C ALA A 190 3.66 -7.09 -3.76
N TYR A 191 3.30 -7.15 -2.48
CA TYR A 191 3.33 -8.36 -1.66
C TYR A 191 2.40 -9.46 -2.20
N CYS A 192 1.15 -9.11 -2.49
CA CYS A 192 0.16 -10.04 -3.01
C CYS A 192 0.56 -10.56 -4.40
N LEU A 193 0.96 -9.68 -5.33
CA LEU A 193 1.38 -10.10 -6.68
C LEU A 193 2.69 -10.92 -6.65
N LYS A 194 3.60 -10.63 -5.72
CA LYS A 194 4.80 -11.45 -5.46
C LYS A 194 4.41 -12.86 -4.97
N ASN A 195 3.51 -12.94 -3.99
CA ASN A 195 3.10 -14.22 -3.39
C ASN A 195 2.24 -15.07 -4.33
N LEU A 196 1.45 -14.43 -5.21
CA LEU A 196 0.75 -15.06 -6.33
C LEU A 196 1.69 -15.54 -7.45
N LYS A 197 3.01 -15.29 -7.34
CA LYS A 197 4.00 -15.56 -8.40
C LYS A 197 3.68 -14.87 -9.71
N ARG A 198 2.96 -13.75 -9.63
CA ARG A 198 2.50 -12.98 -10.78
C ARG A 198 3.47 -11.86 -11.15
N ALA A 199 4.13 -11.25 -10.18
CA ALA A 199 5.12 -10.20 -10.41
C ALA A 199 6.50 -10.60 -9.87
N THR A 200 7.55 -10.11 -10.53
CA THR A 200 8.91 -10.05 -9.96
C THR A 200 9.13 -8.66 -9.35
N ILE A 201 9.59 -8.59 -8.10
CA ILE A 201 9.87 -7.32 -7.42
C ILE A 201 11.34 -6.94 -7.59
N VAL A 202 11.62 -5.72 -8.06
CA VAL A 202 12.99 -5.24 -8.35
C VAL A 202 13.22 -3.89 -7.67
N GLY A 203 14.31 -3.75 -6.92
CA GLY A 203 14.64 -2.51 -6.21
C GLY A 203 15.06 -2.76 -4.77
N GLU A 204 14.66 -1.89 -3.85
CA GLU A 204 14.92 -2.04 -2.41
C GLU A 204 13.74 -2.68 -1.68
N ASN A 205 13.99 -3.12 -0.45
CA ASN A 205 12.94 -3.44 0.51
C ASN A 205 12.06 -2.20 0.76
N THR A 206 10.75 -2.39 0.82
CA THR A 206 9.81 -1.28 1.06
C THR A 206 9.84 -0.78 2.51
N ALA A 207 9.10 0.29 2.80
CA ALA A 207 9.18 1.00 4.09
C ALA A 207 8.70 0.19 5.30
N GLY A 208 7.73 -0.71 5.12
CA GLY A 208 7.11 -1.45 6.21
C GLY A 208 6.07 -0.63 6.97
N GLY A 209 5.03 -0.18 6.27
CA GLY A 209 3.96 0.63 6.85
C GLY A 209 3.00 -0.13 7.78
N SER A 210 1.80 0.43 7.92
CA SER A 210 0.67 -0.18 8.63
C SER A 210 -0.62 0.14 7.89
N ILE A 211 -1.56 -0.80 7.88
CA ILE A 211 -2.85 -0.60 7.20
C ILE A 211 -3.58 0.60 7.79
N LYS A 212 -3.66 0.68 9.13
CA LYS A 212 -4.38 1.75 9.82
C LYS A 212 -3.86 1.94 11.24
N ILE A 213 -3.45 3.16 11.54
CA ILE A 213 -3.12 3.62 12.89
C ILE A 213 -4.15 4.67 13.29
N ASN A 214 -4.82 4.45 14.42
CA ASN A 214 -5.69 5.47 15.00
C ASN A 214 -4.92 6.22 16.09
N LYS A 215 -5.09 7.55 16.11
CA LYS A 215 -4.64 8.41 17.19
C LYS A 215 -5.85 8.83 18.04
N ILE A 216 -5.92 8.30 19.25
CA ILE A 216 -7.11 8.34 20.10
C ILE A 216 -6.84 9.28 21.28
N LYS A 217 -7.70 10.28 21.49
CA LYS A 217 -7.60 11.21 22.64
C LYS A 217 -8.01 10.51 23.93
N VAL A 218 -7.28 10.74 25.02
CA VAL A 218 -7.59 10.16 26.34
C VAL A 218 -8.52 11.11 27.11
N GLY A 219 -9.83 10.85 27.03
CA GLY A 219 -10.85 11.65 27.71
C GLY A 219 -10.72 13.14 27.40
N ASP A 220 -10.82 13.97 28.43
CA ASP A 220 -10.69 15.44 28.33
C ASP A 220 -9.24 15.93 28.52
N THR A 221 -8.25 15.05 28.47
CA THR A 221 -6.82 15.40 28.65
C THR A 221 -6.14 15.74 27.32
N ASP A 222 -4.93 16.29 27.37
CA ASP A 222 -4.09 16.48 26.17
C ASP A 222 -3.22 15.26 25.82
N PHE A 223 -3.50 14.09 26.41
CA PHE A 223 -2.82 12.85 26.04
C PHE A 223 -3.53 12.14 24.87
N TYR A 224 -2.72 11.55 24.00
CA TYR A 224 -3.17 10.74 22.88
C TYR A 224 -2.47 9.38 22.90
N VAL A 225 -3.16 8.37 22.36
CA VAL A 225 -2.65 7.01 22.20
C VAL A 225 -2.75 6.63 20.73
N SER A 226 -1.60 6.43 20.09
CA SER A 226 -1.48 5.95 18.72
C SER A 226 -1.38 4.43 18.74
N VAL A 227 -2.27 3.73 18.04
CA VAL A 227 -2.34 2.26 18.04
C VAL A 227 -2.63 1.74 16.63
N PRO A 228 -1.93 0.70 16.15
CA PRO A 228 -2.35 -0.02 14.95
C PRO A 228 -3.68 -0.74 15.24
N VAL A 229 -4.74 -0.32 14.55
CA VAL A 229 -6.09 -0.85 14.78
C VAL A 229 -6.54 -1.83 13.70
N ALA A 230 -5.85 -1.87 12.56
CA ALA A 230 -6.09 -2.87 11.54
C ALA A 230 -4.78 -3.49 11.08
N LYS A 231 -4.87 -4.73 10.58
CA LYS A 231 -3.73 -5.47 10.01
C LYS A 231 -4.16 -6.30 8.82
N SER A 232 -3.24 -6.48 7.89
CA SER A 232 -3.34 -7.43 6.77
C SER A 232 -2.97 -8.84 7.25
N ILE A 233 -3.63 -9.84 6.67
CA ILE A 233 -3.40 -11.26 6.91
C ILE A 233 -3.46 -11.95 5.55
N ASN A 234 -2.32 -11.98 4.87
CA ASN A 234 -2.25 -12.49 3.51
C ASN A 234 -2.66 -13.98 3.45
N PRO A 235 -3.67 -14.36 2.62
CA PRO A 235 -4.22 -15.71 2.57
C PRO A 235 -3.21 -16.81 2.18
N ILE A 236 -2.13 -16.45 1.48
CA ILE A 236 -1.11 -17.41 1.03
C ILE A 236 -0.06 -17.63 2.11
N THR A 237 0.41 -16.56 2.74
CA THR A 237 1.56 -16.62 3.68
C THR A 237 1.15 -16.69 5.14
N GLY A 238 -0.09 -16.31 5.47
CA GLY A 238 -0.53 -16.07 6.85
C GLY A 238 0.20 -14.92 7.55
N LYS A 239 0.95 -14.10 6.79
CA LYS A 239 1.77 -12.98 7.26
C LYS A 239 1.31 -11.66 6.64
N THR A 240 2.01 -10.58 6.94
CA THR A 240 1.73 -9.22 6.45
C THR A 240 2.97 -8.60 5.81
N TRP A 241 2.76 -7.65 4.92
CA TRP A 241 3.78 -6.72 4.42
C TRP A 241 4.16 -5.65 5.45
N GLU A 242 3.30 -5.41 6.45
CA GLU A 242 3.48 -4.37 7.45
C GLU A 242 4.75 -4.58 8.29
N ILE A 243 5.27 -3.48 8.84
CA ILE A 243 6.46 -3.41 9.70
C ILE A 243 7.77 -3.71 8.99
N ASN A 244 7.89 -4.87 8.32
CA ASN A 244 9.12 -5.31 7.68
C ASN A 244 9.21 -4.89 6.20
N GLY A 245 8.08 -4.51 5.59
CA GLY A 245 7.99 -4.24 4.17
C GLY A 245 8.07 -5.51 3.33
N VAL A 246 8.22 -5.30 2.03
CA VAL A 246 8.32 -6.32 1.00
C VAL A 246 9.75 -6.36 0.50
N ALA A 247 10.43 -7.48 0.78
CA ALA A 247 11.75 -7.73 0.22
C ALA A 247 11.67 -7.87 -1.31
N PRO A 248 12.62 -7.33 -2.08
CA PRO A 248 12.68 -7.52 -3.52
C PRO A 248 13.03 -8.98 -3.88
N ASP A 249 12.71 -9.40 -5.10
CA ASP A 249 13.26 -10.63 -5.69
C ASP A 249 14.64 -10.39 -6.29
N VAL A 250 14.88 -9.17 -6.79
CA VAL A 250 16.17 -8.70 -7.28
C VAL A 250 16.51 -7.38 -6.60
N GLU A 251 17.47 -7.44 -5.68
CA GLU A 251 17.92 -6.29 -4.91
C GLU A 251 18.89 -5.42 -5.72
N VAL A 252 18.51 -4.16 -5.92
CA VAL A 252 19.30 -3.12 -6.61
C VAL A 252 18.93 -1.75 -6.05
N ALA A 253 19.79 -0.75 -6.26
CA ALA A 253 19.46 0.62 -5.88
C ALA A 253 18.21 1.11 -6.63
N PRO A 254 17.35 1.97 -6.02
CA PRO A 254 16.11 2.42 -6.64
C PRO A 254 16.31 3.12 -7.98
N GLU A 255 17.41 3.86 -8.14
CA GLU A 255 17.81 4.51 -9.39
C GLU A 255 18.06 3.51 -10.52
N ASP A 256 18.62 2.34 -10.21
CA ASP A 256 18.99 1.29 -11.17
C ASP A 256 17.85 0.28 -11.43
N ALA A 257 16.80 0.29 -10.61
CA ALA A 257 15.72 -0.70 -10.65
C ALA A 257 15.01 -0.77 -12.02
N LEU A 258 14.85 0.37 -12.70
CA LEU A 258 14.23 0.39 -14.03
C LEU A 258 15.12 -0.27 -15.08
N ASP A 259 16.42 0.03 -15.07
CA ASP A 259 17.36 -0.55 -16.03
C ASP A 259 17.52 -2.06 -15.81
N ALA A 260 17.59 -2.49 -14.55
CA ALA A 260 17.59 -3.90 -14.18
C ALA A 260 16.32 -4.63 -14.66
N ALA A 261 15.14 -4.03 -14.48
CA ALA A 261 13.88 -4.60 -14.94
C ALA A 261 13.83 -4.76 -16.47
N ILE A 262 14.27 -3.73 -17.21
CA ILE A 262 14.36 -3.78 -18.68
C ILE A 262 15.30 -4.90 -19.13
N ALA A 263 16.48 -5.02 -18.50
CA ALA A 263 17.44 -6.07 -18.81
C ALA A 263 16.87 -7.48 -18.56
N ILE A 264 16.17 -7.69 -17.44
CA ILE A 264 15.51 -8.96 -17.12
C ILE A 264 14.48 -9.33 -18.18
N ILE A 265 13.63 -8.37 -18.59
CA ILE A 265 12.59 -8.61 -19.59
C ILE A 265 13.21 -9.00 -20.94
N LYS A 266 14.22 -8.24 -21.40
CA LYS A 266 14.89 -8.51 -22.68
C LYS A 266 15.55 -9.89 -22.69
N LEU A 267 16.28 -10.22 -21.63
CA LEU A 267 16.95 -11.53 -21.51
C LEU A 267 15.93 -12.69 -21.50
N ARG A 268 14.80 -12.54 -20.80
CA ARG A 268 13.74 -13.57 -20.78
C ARG A 268 13.06 -13.74 -22.15
N ALA A 269 12.95 -12.67 -22.93
CA ALA A 269 12.35 -12.73 -24.27
C ALA A 269 13.26 -13.43 -25.31
N GLU A 270 14.58 -13.44 -25.08
CA GLU A 270 15.56 -14.10 -25.95
C GLU A 270 15.62 -15.62 -25.74
N ILE A 271 15.12 -16.13 -24.60
CA ILE A 271 15.07 -17.56 -24.29
C ILE A 271 13.67 -18.07 -24.69
N PRO A 272 13.52 -18.88 -25.76
CA PRO A 272 12.23 -19.49 -26.07
C PRO A 272 11.81 -20.39 -24.90
N GLY A 273 10.57 -20.21 -24.43
CA GLY A 273 9.94 -21.11 -23.46
C GLY A 273 9.67 -22.49 -24.03
#